data_AF-A0A7C0Y5Z5-F1
#
_entry.id   AF-A0A7C0Y5Z5-F1
#
_cell.length_a   1.000
_cell.length_b   1.000
_cell.length_c   1.000
_cell.angle_alpha   90.00
_cell.angle_beta   90.00
_cell.angle_gamma   90.00
#
_symmetry.space_group_name_H-M   'P 1'
#
loop_
_entity.id
_entity.type
_entity.pdbx_description
1 polymer ?
#
loop_
_entity_poly.entity_id
_entity_poly.type
_entity_poly.pdbx_seq_one_letter_code
_entity_poly.pdbx_strand_id
1 'polypeptide(L)'
;VAMSTISDPYQPIERELKLTRRTLEMMNKRNKLSILTKSPLVMRDTDLFKLFNEIEVGLTINSFEGKEKQLIEPFTPSQKLRIDALKNLKEEGVKNYAFVSPIIPGITDLEGIIRETRDIVDYYFFEMLNLKAAGQKFQELLRENFPESYEVMNNDDKFWRFIREVMALIKRLNIRVEGIEVHRRGWKLMEVK
;
A
#
# COMPACT_ATOMS: atom_id res chain seq x y z
N VAL A 1 14.46 8.47 7.02
CA VAL A 1 13.38 9.44 6.76
C VAL A 1 12.28 8.72 6.01
N ALA A 2 11.02 8.93 6.39
CA ALA A 2 9.88 8.39 5.66
C ALA A 2 9.03 9.55 5.11
N MET A 3 8.69 9.50 3.84
CA MET A 3 7.68 10.37 3.22
C MET A 3 6.37 9.61 3.11
N SER A 4 5.24 10.30 3.29
CA SER A 4 3.88 9.72 3.38
C SER A 4 3.41 9.23 4.74
N THR A 5 3.95 9.74 5.84
CA THR A 5 3.44 9.41 7.19
C THR A 5 2.06 10.01 7.49
N ILE A 6 1.67 11.08 6.79
CA ILE A 6 0.38 11.78 7.00
C ILE A 6 -0.32 12.08 5.65
N SER A 7 0.42 12.53 4.65
CA SER A 7 -0.11 12.91 3.33
C SER A 7 0.74 12.35 2.21
N ASP A 8 0.10 12.05 1.08
CA ASP A 8 0.79 11.52 -0.09
C ASP A 8 1.76 12.58 -0.67
N PRO A 9 3.05 12.28 -0.85
CA PRO A 9 4.04 13.22 -1.37
C PRO A 9 3.90 13.47 -2.87
N TYR A 10 3.08 12.71 -3.60
CA TYR A 10 2.91 12.81 -5.06
C TYR A 10 1.45 13.09 -5.45
N GLN A 11 0.80 13.98 -4.70
CA GLN A 11 -0.54 14.50 -5.02
C GLN A 11 -0.61 15.14 -6.42
N PRO A 12 -1.79 15.24 -7.05
CA PRO A 12 -1.93 15.78 -8.40
C PRO A 12 -1.25 17.14 -8.63
N ILE A 13 -1.29 18.02 -7.62
CA ILE A 13 -0.70 19.36 -7.66
C ILE A 13 0.84 19.35 -7.80
N GLU A 14 1.49 18.24 -7.44
CA GLU A 14 2.94 18.10 -7.58
C GLU A 14 3.42 18.10 -9.03
N ARG A 15 2.53 17.87 -10.02
CA ARG A 15 2.86 18.03 -11.44
C ARG A 15 3.37 19.44 -11.74
N GLU A 16 2.81 20.43 -11.08
CA GLU A 16 3.12 21.85 -11.25
C GLU A 16 4.13 22.32 -10.20
N LEU A 17 3.85 22.08 -8.92
CA LEU A 17 4.61 22.70 -7.83
C LEU A 17 5.98 22.07 -7.58
N LYS A 18 6.13 20.77 -7.89
CA LYS A 18 7.38 20.00 -7.71
C LYS A 18 8.04 20.22 -6.33
N LEU A 19 7.24 20.35 -5.27
CA LEU A 19 7.77 20.60 -3.92
C LEU A 19 8.51 19.36 -3.40
N THR A 20 7.96 18.18 -3.66
CA THR A 20 8.59 16.91 -3.30
C THR A 20 9.92 16.76 -4.02
N ARG A 21 9.98 17.08 -5.32
CA ARG A 21 11.23 17.05 -6.07
C ARG A 21 12.27 18.01 -5.48
N ARG A 22 11.91 19.27 -5.25
CA ARG A 22 12.82 20.26 -4.64
C ARG A 22 13.31 19.82 -3.26
N THR A 23 12.45 19.18 -2.48
CA THR A 23 12.82 18.56 -1.20
C THR A 23 13.87 17.47 -1.42
N LEU A 24 13.64 16.56 -2.37
CA LEU A 24 14.58 15.49 -2.71
C LEU A 24 15.92 16.04 -3.16
N GLU A 25 15.94 17.11 -3.97
CA GLU A 25 17.16 17.80 -4.42
C GLU A 25 17.99 18.32 -3.25
N MET A 26 17.34 18.94 -2.25
CA MET A 26 17.99 19.53 -1.07
C MET A 26 18.39 18.51 0.01
N MET A 27 17.77 17.33 0.04
CA MET A 27 18.07 16.32 1.06
C MET A 27 19.52 15.80 0.99
N ASN A 28 20.11 15.49 2.15
CA ASN A 28 21.38 14.77 2.20
C ASN A 28 21.20 13.35 1.64
N LYS A 29 21.93 13.04 0.57
CA LYS A 29 21.83 11.77 -0.17
C LYS A 29 22.37 10.55 0.60
N ARG A 30 23.06 10.78 1.72
CA ARG A 30 23.44 9.71 2.65
C ARG A 30 22.30 9.24 3.56
N ASN A 31 21.19 9.98 3.61
CA ASN A 31 20.03 9.58 4.40
C ASN A 31 19.36 8.35 3.79
N LYS A 32 18.93 7.41 4.65
CA LYS A 32 17.98 6.37 4.25
C LYS A 32 16.61 6.99 4.03
N LEU A 33 16.03 6.79 2.85
CA LEU A 33 14.73 7.35 2.49
C LEU A 33 13.75 6.25 2.08
N SER A 34 12.58 6.22 2.70
CA SER A 34 11.44 5.40 2.24
C SER A 34 10.33 6.34 1.79
N ILE A 35 9.79 6.09 0.59
CA ILE A 35 8.66 6.83 0.01
C ILE A 35 7.52 5.85 -0.17
N LEU A 36 6.31 6.21 0.24
CA LEU A 36 5.09 5.48 -0.08
C LEU A 36 4.11 6.41 -0.82
N THR A 37 3.42 5.93 -1.85
CA THR A 37 2.43 6.73 -2.58
C THR A 37 1.38 5.87 -3.29
N LYS A 38 0.26 6.48 -3.69
CA LYS A 38 -0.70 5.89 -4.65
C LYS A 38 -0.48 6.40 -6.09
N SER A 39 0.50 7.28 -6.31
CA SER A 39 0.65 8.06 -7.53
C SER A 39 1.82 7.58 -8.39
N PRO A 40 1.60 7.28 -9.69
CA PRO A 40 2.69 6.96 -10.61
C PRO A 40 3.57 8.17 -10.93
N LEU A 41 3.19 9.38 -10.48
CA LEU A 41 3.99 10.60 -10.63
C LEU A 41 5.37 10.47 -9.95
N VAL A 42 5.53 9.56 -8.99
CA VAL A 42 6.81 9.23 -8.37
C VAL A 42 7.91 8.90 -9.38
N MET A 43 7.55 8.33 -10.52
CA MET A 43 8.49 8.00 -11.60
C MET A 43 9.25 9.21 -12.15
N ARG A 44 8.67 10.41 -12.04
CA ARG A 44 9.32 11.66 -12.49
C ARG A 44 10.67 11.89 -11.82
N ASP A 45 10.81 11.50 -10.56
CA ASP A 45 11.96 11.84 -9.73
C ASP A 45 12.97 10.68 -9.59
N THR A 46 12.85 9.67 -10.46
CA THR A 46 13.74 8.50 -10.50
C THR A 46 15.21 8.88 -10.71
N ASP A 47 15.47 9.95 -11.45
CA ASP A 47 16.81 10.51 -11.63
C ASP A 47 17.45 10.94 -10.29
N LEU A 48 16.65 11.46 -9.36
CA LEU A 48 17.10 11.85 -8.02
C LEU A 48 17.24 10.65 -7.09
N PHE A 49 16.37 9.64 -7.23
CA PHE A 49 16.44 8.43 -6.39
C PHE A 49 17.78 7.73 -6.52
N LYS A 50 18.33 7.66 -7.73
CA LYS A 50 19.65 7.08 -8.03
C LYS A 50 20.82 7.78 -7.34
N LEU A 51 20.61 8.98 -6.82
CA LEU A 51 21.65 9.72 -6.08
C LEU A 51 21.71 9.33 -4.59
N PHE A 52 20.66 8.73 -4.03
CA PHE A 52 20.63 8.33 -2.63
C PHE A 52 21.39 7.02 -2.41
N ASN A 53 22.13 6.94 -1.30
CA ASN A 53 22.82 5.70 -0.91
C ASN A 53 21.84 4.56 -0.62
N GLU A 54 20.72 4.89 0.04
CA GLU A 54 19.68 3.94 0.42
C GLU A 54 18.33 4.60 0.24
N ILE A 55 17.60 4.17 -0.79
CA ILE A 55 16.23 4.58 -1.05
C ILE A 55 15.36 3.38 -1.39
N GLU A 56 14.12 3.42 -0.95
CA GLU A 56 13.08 2.50 -1.38
C GLU A 56 11.78 3.25 -1.69
N VAL A 57 11.06 2.79 -2.71
CA VAL A 57 9.81 3.41 -3.17
C VAL A 57 8.71 2.37 -3.18
N GLY A 58 7.68 2.58 -2.36
CA GLY A 58 6.50 1.75 -2.29
C GLY A 58 5.32 2.36 -2.99
N LEU A 59 4.48 1.51 -3.60
CA LEU A 59 3.15 1.90 -4.05
C LEU A 59 2.06 1.13 -3.31
N THR A 60 0.98 1.83 -2.96
CA THR A 60 -0.20 1.20 -2.37
C THR A 60 -1.02 0.45 -3.44
N ILE A 61 -1.25 -0.85 -3.25
CA ILE A 61 -2.03 -1.72 -4.14
C ILE A 61 -3.19 -2.34 -3.34
N ASN A 62 -4.42 -2.32 -3.87
CA ASN A 62 -5.63 -2.69 -3.09
C ASN A 62 -6.72 -3.46 -3.85
N SER A 63 -6.52 -3.77 -5.12
CA SER A 63 -7.45 -4.42 -6.07
C SER A 63 -8.79 -3.71 -6.24
N PHE A 64 -8.89 -2.43 -5.91
CA PHE A 64 -10.14 -1.69 -6.08
C PHE A 64 -10.38 -1.37 -7.55
N GLU A 65 -11.45 -1.92 -8.09
CA GLU A 65 -11.98 -1.63 -9.41
C GLU A 65 -13.46 -1.20 -9.29
N GLY A 66 -14.14 -0.94 -10.40
CA GLY A 66 -15.58 -0.73 -10.46
C GLY A 66 -16.19 0.03 -9.27
N LYS A 67 -17.05 -0.67 -8.51
CA LYS A 67 -17.80 -0.11 -7.37
C LYS A 67 -16.89 0.22 -6.20
N GLU A 68 -15.92 -0.64 -5.91
CA GLU A 68 -14.98 -0.51 -4.79
C GLU A 68 -14.16 0.77 -4.95
N LYS A 69 -13.61 1.00 -6.15
CA LYS A 69 -12.85 2.22 -6.45
C LYS A 69 -13.72 3.46 -6.37
N GLN A 70 -14.93 3.43 -6.94
CA GLN A 70 -15.84 4.58 -6.92
C GLN A 70 -16.23 4.99 -5.50
N LEU A 71 -16.44 4.03 -4.61
CA LEU A 71 -16.86 4.28 -3.24
C LEU A 71 -15.69 4.62 -2.30
N ILE A 72 -14.54 3.96 -2.44
CA ILE A 72 -13.45 4.02 -1.47
C ILE A 72 -12.31 4.93 -1.92
N GLU A 73 -11.89 4.87 -3.19
CA GLU A 73 -10.74 5.63 -3.72
C GLU A 73 -11.01 6.29 -5.10
N PRO A 74 -12.08 7.09 -5.28
CA PRO A 74 -12.54 7.51 -6.60
C PRO A 74 -11.50 8.29 -7.42
N PHE A 75 -10.75 9.16 -6.75
CA PHE A 75 -9.80 10.09 -7.39
C PHE A 75 -8.39 9.56 -7.51
N THR A 76 -8.15 8.33 -7.07
CA THR A 76 -6.81 7.74 -7.15
C THR A 76 -6.54 7.17 -8.56
N PRO A 77 -5.27 7.11 -8.97
CA PRO A 77 -4.87 6.39 -10.18
C PRO A 77 -5.31 4.92 -10.12
N SER A 78 -5.58 4.35 -11.29
CA SER A 78 -5.94 2.92 -11.39
C SER A 78 -4.80 2.03 -10.87
N GLN A 79 -5.16 0.86 -10.37
CA GLN A 79 -4.20 -0.14 -9.94
C GLN A 79 -3.16 -0.45 -11.01
N LYS A 80 -3.61 -0.62 -12.26
CA LYS A 80 -2.72 -0.86 -13.40
C LYS A 80 -1.59 0.17 -13.50
N LEU A 81 -1.89 1.47 -13.37
CA LEU A 81 -0.86 2.52 -13.42
C LEU A 81 0.12 2.44 -12.25
N ARG A 82 -0.34 1.99 -11.07
CA ARG A 82 0.52 1.80 -9.90
C ARG A 82 1.45 0.58 -10.08
N ILE A 83 0.93 -0.51 -10.64
CA ILE A 83 1.70 -1.72 -10.97
C ILE A 83 2.72 -1.43 -12.07
N ASP A 84 2.32 -0.71 -13.12
CA ASP A 84 3.23 -0.29 -14.19
C ASP A 84 4.36 0.61 -13.62
N ALA A 85 4.09 1.46 -12.63
CA ALA A 85 5.13 2.22 -11.93
C ALA A 85 6.09 1.34 -11.12
N LEU A 86 5.59 0.34 -10.37
CA LEU A 86 6.45 -0.63 -9.66
C LEU A 86 7.38 -1.38 -10.64
N LYS A 87 6.83 -1.81 -11.78
CA LYS A 87 7.61 -2.46 -12.83
C LYS A 87 8.72 -1.54 -13.36
N ASN A 88 8.41 -0.28 -13.65
CA ASN A 88 9.41 0.68 -14.13
C ASN A 88 10.46 1.00 -13.06
N LEU A 89 10.08 1.09 -11.77
CA LEU A 89 11.06 1.26 -10.68
C LEU A 89 12.06 0.11 -10.64
N LYS A 90 11.58 -1.13 -10.80
CA LYS A 90 12.45 -2.32 -10.88
C LYS A 90 13.39 -2.24 -12.09
N GLU A 91 12.88 -1.89 -13.27
CA GLU A 91 13.69 -1.75 -14.49
C GLU A 91 14.77 -0.66 -14.35
N GLU A 92 14.47 0.41 -13.62
CA GLU A 92 15.41 1.50 -13.31
C GLU A 92 16.41 1.17 -12.18
N GLY A 93 16.30 -0.01 -11.58
CA GLY A 93 17.17 -0.47 -10.49
C GLY A 93 16.86 0.18 -9.13
N VAL A 94 15.67 0.75 -8.95
CA VAL A 94 15.23 1.34 -7.68
C VAL A 94 14.55 0.26 -6.84
N LYS A 95 15.04 0.06 -5.61
CA LYS A 95 14.42 -0.85 -4.62
C LYS A 95 12.97 -0.42 -4.39
N ASN A 96 12.04 -1.34 -4.52
CA ASN A 96 10.62 -1.04 -4.45
C ASN A 96 9.80 -2.13 -3.73
N TYR A 97 8.61 -1.77 -3.29
CA TYR A 97 7.74 -2.69 -2.56
C TYR A 97 6.25 -2.43 -2.85
N ALA A 98 5.45 -3.49 -2.72
CA ALA A 98 4.00 -3.36 -2.70
C ALA A 98 3.52 -3.18 -1.26
N PHE A 99 2.85 -2.06 -0.99
CA PHE A 99 2.11 -1.86 0.25
C PHE A 99 0.65 -2.23 0.02
N VAL A 100 0.27 -3.44 0.44
CA VAL A 100 -1.08 -3.95 0.22
C VAL A 100 -2.00 -3.42 1.32
N SER A 101 -2.71 -2.35 1.00
CA SER A 101 -3.53 -1.58 1.95
C SER A 101 -4.62 -0.75 1.26
N PRO A 102 -5.80 -0.60 1.88
CA PRO A 102 -6.23 -1.33 3.05
C PRO A 102 -6.67 -2.75 2.66
N ILE A 103 -6.35 -3.74 3.47
CA ILE A 103 -6.88 -5.10 3.29
C ILE A 103 -8.25 -5.16 3.94
N ILE A 104 -9.26 -5.40 3.10
CA ILE A 104 -10.66 -5.51 3.51
C ILE A 104 -11.17 -6.89 3.05
N PRO A 105 -11.68 -7.74 3.97
CA PRO A 105 -12.16 -9.09 3.65
C PRO A 105 -13.20 -9.08 2.53
N GLY A 106 -13.01 -9.91 1.51
CA GLY A 106 -13.94 -10.02 0.37
C GLY A 106 -13.86 -8.87 -0.64
N ILE A 107 -13.06 -7.83 -0.39
CA ILE A 107 -12.86 -6.70 -1.32
C ILE A 107 -11.42 -6.70 -1.88
N THR A 108 -10.42 -6.91 -1.02
CA THR A 108 -9.02 -6.93 -1.42
C THR A 108 -8.62 -8.34 -1.87
N ASP A 109 -8.38 -8.53 -3.17
CA ASP A 109 -7.87 -9.76 -3.77
C ASP A 109 -6.35 -9.88 -3.57
N LEU A 110 -5.97 -10.38 -2.40
CA LEU A 110 -4.57 -10.58 -2.04
C LEU A 110 -3.86 -11.55 -2.98
N GLU A 111 -4.50 -12.65 -3.38
CA GLU A 111 -3.85 -13.64 -4.23
C GLU A 111 -3.61 -13.09 -5.63
N GLY A 112 -4.59 -12.39 -6.21
CA GLY A 112 -4.45 -11.70 -7.49
C GLY A 112 -3.34 -10.64 -7.46
N ILE A 113 -3.34 -9.76 -6.45
CA ILE A 113 -2.29 -8.74 -6.27
C ILE A 113 -0.91 -9.39 -6.21
N ILE A 114 -0.73 -10.41 -5.37
CA ILE A 114 0.58 -11.06 -5.21
C ILE A 114 1.00 -11.74 -6.52
N ARG A 115 0.11 -12.46 -7.19
CA ARG A 115 0.43 -13.12 -8.47
C ARG A 115 0.87 -12.12 -9.53
N GLU A 116 0.22 -10.97 -9.61
CA GLU A 116 0.54 -9.93 -10.59
C GLU A 116 1.86 -9.19 -10.26
N THR A 117 2.21 -9.08 -8.97
CA THR A 117 3.31 -8.21 -8.53
C THR A 117 4.56 -8.93 -8.04
N ARG A 118 4.52 -10.26 -7.78
CA ARG A 118 5.61 -11.01 -7.12
C ARG A 118 6.94 -10.97 -7.85
N ASP A 119 6.89 -10.80 -9.16
CA ASP A 119 8.07 -10.78 -10.02
C ASP A 119 8.55 -9.35 -10.30
N ILE A 120 7.91 -8.32 -9.75
CA ILE A 120 8.27 -6.91 -9.98
C ILE A 120 8.58 -6.12 -8.70
N VAL A 121 8.27 -6.66 -7.52
CA VAL A 121 8.59 -6.01 -6.23
C VAL A 121 9.67 -6.76 -5.46
N ASP A 122 10.42 -6.06 -4.61
CA ASP A 122 11.44 -6.68 -3.76
C ASP A 122 10.84 -7.36 -2.53
N TYR A 123 9.75 -6.79 -1.99
CA TYR A 123 9.02 -7.33 -0.83
C TYR A 123 7.63 -6.71 -0.71
N TYR A 124 6.87 -7.21 0.27
CA TYR A 124 5.53 -6.75 0.61
C TYR A 124 5.44 -6.24 2.05
N PHE A 125 4.57 -5.27 2.22
CA PHE A 125 3.93 -4.94 3.50
C PHE A 125 2.43 -5.11 3.35
N PHE A 126 1.77 -5.66 4.37
CA PHE A 126 0.33 -5.85 4.38
C PHE A 126 -0.28 -5.07 5.54
N GLU A 127 -1.36 -4.33 5.31
CA GLU A 127 -2.05 -3.61 6.37
C GLU A 127 -3.55 -3.95 6.35
N MET A 128 -4.05 -4.44 7.48
CA MET A 128 -5.48 -4.66 7.70
C MET A 128 -6.17 -3.34 8.01
N LEU A 129 -7.32 -3.07 7.39
CA LEU A 129 -8.08 -1.85 7.69
C LEU A 129 -8.36 -1.71 9.20
N ASN A 130 -8.03 -0.56 9.78
CA ASN A 130 -8.54 -0.22 11.11
C ASN A 130 -9.95 0.38 11.01
N LEU A 131 -10.98 -0.49 11.01
CA LEU A 131 -12.37 -0.04 10.86
C LEU A 131 -12.80 0.97 11.95
N LYS A 132 -12.29 0.83 13.17
CA LYS A 132 -12.61 1.75 14.28
C LYS A 132 -12.03 3.15 14.04
N ALA A 133 -10.80 3.23 13.53
CA ALA A 133 -10.13 4.50 13.23
C ALA A 133 -10.54 5.11 11.88
N ALA A 134 -11.16 4.33 10.98
CA ALA A 134 -11.60 4.79 9.66
C ALA A 134 -12.73 5.84 9.69
N GLY A 135 -13.34 6.06 10.86
CA GLY A 135 -14.40 7.04 11.06
C GLY A 135 -15.81 6.52 10.71
N GLN A 136 -16.82 7.21 11.25
CA GLN A 136 -18.22 6.77 11.18
C GLN A 136 -18.74 6.63 9.74
N LYS A 137 -18.47 7.60 8.88
CA LYS A 137 -18.93 7.59 7.48
C LYS A 137 -18.41 6.37 6.72
N PHE A 138 -17.16 5.97 6.96
CA PHE A 138 -16.59 4.80 6.30
C PHE A 138 -17.18 3.49 6.84
N GLN A 139 -17.45 3.43 8.15
CA GLN A 139 -18.14 2.29 8.76
C GLN A 139 -19.56 2.11 8.20
N GLU A 140 -20.30 3.20 8.03
CA GLU A 140 -21.63 3.19 7.40
C GLU A 140 -21.54 2.74 5.94
N LEU A 141 -20.61 3.30 5.16
CA LEU A 141 -20.36 2.91 3.78
C LEU A 141 -20.11 1.40 3.65
N LEU A 142 -19.22 0.84 4.49
CA LEU A 142 -18.96 -0.60 4.49
C LEU A 142 -20.18 -1.41 4.92
N ARG A 143 -20.90 -0.99 5.96
CA ARG A 143 -22.10 -1.70 6.43
C ARG A 143 -23.18 -1.78 5.36
N GLU A 144 -23.38 -0.70 4.60
CA GLU A 144 -24.41 -0.61 3.58
C GLU A 144 -24.02 -1.31 2.28
N ASN A 145 -22.77 -1.18 1.85
CA ASN A 145 -22.33 -1.64 0.53
C ASN A 145 -21.63 -3.00 0.53
N PHE A 146 -21.06 -3.40 1.67
CA PHE A 146 -20.23 -4.59 1.85
C PHE A 146 -20.47 -5.23 3.23
N PRO A 147 -21.72 -5.66 3.55
CA PRO A 147 -22.10 -6.08 4.90
C PRO A 147 -21.31 -7.28 5.42
N GLU A 148 -20.91 -8.22 4.55
CA GLU A 148 -20.07 -9.37 4.92
C GLU A 148 -18.68 -8.93 5.37
N SER A 149 -18.05 -8.02 4.61
CA SER A 149 -16.77 -7.41 4.98
C SER A 149 -16.89 -6.66 6.31
N TYR A 150 -17.95 -5.87 6.48
CA TYR A 150 -18.23 -5.17 7.73
C TYR A 150 -18.36 -6.15 8.91
N GLU A 151 -19.08 -7.26 8.74
CA GLU A 151 -19.29 -8.26 9.77
C GLU A 151 -17.97 -8.94 10.20
N VAL A 152 -17.15 -9.36 9.23
CA VAL A 152 -15.82 -9.95 9.52
C VAL A 152 -14.94 -8.96 10.29
N MET A 153 -14.96 -7.69 9.89
CA MET A 153 -14.15 -6.65 10.52
C MET A 153 -14.64 -6.25 11.91
N ASN A 154 -15.94 -6.43 12.20
CA ASN A 154 -16.51 -6.05 13.49
C ASN A 154 -16.52 -7.19 14.52
N ASN A 155 -16.51 -8.45 14.08
CA ASN A 155 -16.49 -9.63 14.95
C ASN A 155 -15.06 -10.16 15.20
N ASP A 156 -14.62 -10.26 16.46
CA ASP A 156 -13.25 -10.69 16.83
C ASP A 156 -12.89 -12.09 16.29
N ASP A 157 -13.78 -13.07 16.40
CA ASP A 157 -13.51 -14.45 15.99
C ASP A 157 -13.41 -14.59 14.47
N LYS A 158 -14.31 -13.91 13.74
CA LYS A 158 -14.28 -13.85 12.28
C LYS A 158 -13.01 -13.13 11.78
N PHE A 159 -12.66 -12.01 12.41
CA PHE A 159 -11.44 -11.28 12.09
C PHE A 159 -10.18 -12.15 12.25
N TRP A 160 -10.01 -12.82 13.40
CA TRP A 160 -8.83 -13.67 13.62
C TRP A 160 -8.82 -14.93 12.77
N ARG A 161 -9.98 -15.42 12.31
CA ARG A 161 -10.04 -16.46 11.27
C ARG A 161 -9.49 -15.94 9.95
N PHE A 162 -9.97 -14.79 9.50
CA PHE A 162 -9.48 -14.14 8.28
C PHE A 162 -7.97 -13.87 8.33
N ILE A 163 -7.44 -13.35 9.44
CA ILE A 163 -5.98 -13.15 9.60
C ILE A 163 -5.21 -14.48 9.42
N ARG A 164 -5.70 -15.59 9.98
CA ARG A 164 -5.04 -16.90 9.79
C ARG A 164 -5.05 -17.35 8.34
N GLU A 165 -6.13 -17.11 7.61
CA GLU A 165 -6.23 -17.40 6.18
C GLU A 165 -5.25 -16.56 5.36
N VAL A 166 -5.14 -15.26 5.65
CA VAL A 166 -4.14 -14.37 5.02
C VAL A 166 -2.72 -14.85 5.31
N MET A 167 -2.40 -15.19 6.56
CA MET A 167 -1.08 -15.70 6.93
C MET A 167 -0.75 -17.01 6.20
N ALA A 168 -1.73 -17.93 6.09
CA ALA A 168 -1.56 -19.19 5.38
C ALA A 168 -1.35 -18.96 3.88
N LEU A 169 -2.07 -18.00 3.28
CA LEU A 169 -1.90 -17.58 1.89
C LEU A 169 -0.49 -17.06 1.64
N ILE A 170 -0.03 -16.10 2.45
CA ILE A 170 1.30 -15.51 2.33
C ILE A 170 2.39 -16.58 2.42
N LYS A 171 2.30 -17.50 3.40
CA LYS A 171 3.23 -18.63 3.53
C LYS A 171 3.22 -19.54 2.31
N ARG A 172 2.02 -19.88 1.80
CA ARG A 172 1.85 -20.72 0.62
C ARG A 172 2.47 -20.11 -0.64
N LEU A 173 2.37 -18.79 -0.80
CA LEU A 173 2.89 -18.08 -1.98
C LEU A 173 4.41 -17.85 -1.95
N ASN A 174 5.03 -18.05 -0.79
CA ASN A 174 6.48 -17.96 -0.55
C ASN A 174 7.06 -16.63 -1.08
N ILE A 175 6.49 -15.53 -0.61
CA ILE A 175 6.92 -14.15 -0.92
C ILE A 175 7.70 -13.54 0.23
N ARG A 176 8.56 -12.57 -0.08
CA ARG A 176 9.27 -11.80 0.95
C ARG A 176 8.32 -10.77 1.56
N VAL A 177 8.13 -10.83 2.88
CA VAL A 177 7.26 -9.93 3.63
C VAL A 177 8.06 -9.29 4.74
N GLU A 178 8.08 -7.96 4.77
CA GLU A 178 8.79 -7.18 5.80
C GLU A 178 7.87 -6.75 6.95
N GLY A 179 6.54 -6.86 6.76
CA GLY A 179 5.60 -6.60 7.84
C GLY A 179 4.15 -6.85 7.50
N ILE A 180 3.39 -7.25 8.52
CA ILE A 180 1.94 -7.33 8.48
C ILE A 180 1.40 -6.55 9.66
N GLU A 181 0.70 -5.46 9.37
CA GLU A 181 0.10 -4.58 10.36
C GLU A 181 -1.35 -4.97 10.60
N VAL A 182 -1.64 -5.25 11.88
CA VAL A 182 -2.98 -5.56 12.36
C VAL A 182 -3.32 -4.56 13.47
N HIS A 183 -4.33 -3.73 13.24
CA HIS A 183 -4.74 -2.69 14.20
C HIS A 183 -5.77 -3.17 15.23
N ARG A 184 -5.84 -4.48 15.50
CA ARG A 184 -6.79 -5.09 16.44
C ARG A 184 -6.12 -5.22 17.82
N ARG A 185 -6.61 -4.43 18.79
CA ARG A 185 -6.08 -4.32 20.18
C ARG A 185 -4.72 -3.59 20.28
N GLY A 186 -4.54 -2.55 19.48
CA GLY A 186 -3.30 -1.77 19.39
C GLY A 186 -2.57 -2.01 18.08
N TRP A 187 -1.47 -1.30 17.87
CA TRP A 187 -0.61 -1.50 16.70
C TRP A 187 0.26 -2.74 16.94
N LYS A 188 0.14 -3.76 16.08
CA LYS A 188 0.95 -4.97 16.16
C LYS A 188 1.50 -5.33 14.79
N LEU A 189 2.83 -5.35 14.69
CA LEU A 189 3.55 -5.92 13.57
C LEU A 189 3.67 -7.43 13.76
N MET A 190 3.21 -8.21 12.80
CA MET A 190 3.37 -9.66 12.79
C MET A 190 4.53 -10.06 11.89
N GLU A 191 5.45 -10.86 12.41
CA GLU A 191 6.51 -11.48 11.63
C GLU A 191 5.97 -12.71 10.89
N VAL A 192 6.28 -12.80 9.59
CA VAL A 192 6.05 -14.02 8.81
C VAL A 192 7.28 -14.89 8.99
N LYS A 193 7.27 -15.78 10.00
CA LYS A 193 8.24 -16.88 10.09
C LYS A 193 7.98 -17.93 9.02
#